data_AF-A0A9D2RZ83-F1
#
_entry.id   AF-A0A9D2RZ83-F1
#
_cell.length_a   1.000
_cell.length_b   1.000
_cell.length_c   1.000
_cell.angle_alpha   90.00
_cell.angle_beta   90.00
_cell.angle_gamma   90.00
#
_symmetry.space_group_name_H-M   'P 1'
#
loop_
_entity.id
_entity.type
_entity.pdbx_description
1 polymer ?
#
loop_
_entity_poly.entity_id
_entity_poly.type
_entity_poly.pdbx_seq_one_letter_code
_entity_poly.pdbx_strand_id
1 'polypeptide(L)'
;MASFTPDLDQLHELYCQYGADLFALCYLQAGRPAQALDLMAASLCDMAASPKLWELAASGKEGFLRVGHLNCVDASLRRPKRPKRKKDTSGQEAPRAVLPFSLTDPLREILKLRLPARTALFCRERLGLSWEAAAQLLGTSPARCQRLYGAALKQAKITAGQARANLETLSPGEDTLDAAWEEFLSQRGQAGFSTRQRYRRARRAMDVAMPFLALGVVAICVVAFLGVENGWFGPSSVPVQGTAQESSSDDLPLEVGDVSVYVPEEGGFAEYIVHNTPYSPEDILRQMVYLGGAPQGTTLLSANLDSGGTESSDGSTVTYTLGDTLSLTLEFSQEAASLSGEEGERMLQAMAATFAAYTQDLDQLSFRCQGEELTVNGKTAQDFLGGQLTITRTVETDYRE
;
A
#
# COMPACT_ATOMS: atom_id res chain seq x y z
N MET A 1 14.70 4.52 -32.06
CA MET A 1 13.71 3.40 -32.07
C MET A 1 12.66 3.73 -33.10
N ALA A 2 12.47 2.89 -34.12
CA ALA A 2 11.45 3.10 -35.15
C ALA A 2 10.07 3.30 -34.49
N SER A 3 9.38 4.37 -34.83
CA SER A 3 8.01 4.62 -34.38
C SER A 3 7.11 3.58 -35.03
N PHE A 4 6.53 2.69 -34.23
CA PHE A 4 5.48 1.78 -34.69
C PHE A 4 4.33 2.59 -35.31
N THR A 5 3.99 2.27 -36.56
CA THR A 5 2.86 2.83 -37.28
C THR A 5 1.88 1.69 -37.57
N PRO A 6 0.72 1.62 -36.89
CA PRO A 6 -0.29 0.61 -37.18
C PRO A 6 -0.90 0.85 -38.56
N ASP A 7 -1.34 -0.23 -39.21
CA ASP A 7 -2.19 -0.13 -40.40
C ASP A 7 -3.60 0.27 -39.97
N LEU A 8 -3.97 1.51 -40.25
CA LEU A 8 -5.25 2.07 -39.83
C LEU A 8 -6.40 1.57 -40.68
N ASP A 9 -6.13 1.25 -41.94
CA ASP A 9 -7.16 0.79 -42.87
C ASP A 9 -7.59 -0.61 -42.44
N GLN A 10 -6.63 -1.47 -42.11
CA GLN A 10 -6.90 -2.77 -41.50
C GLN A 10 -7.59 -2.65 -40.12
N LEU A 11 -7.19 -1.68 -39.28
CA LEU A 11 -7.84 -1.47 -37.99
C LEU A 11 -9.31 -1.02 -38.16
N HIS A 12 -9.56 -0.14 -39.13
CA HIS A 12 -10.89 0.33 -39.47
C HIS A 12 -11.75 -0.80 -40.01
N GLU A 13 -11.21 -1.68 -40.85
CA GLU A 13 -11.93 -2.86 -41.34
C GLU A 13 -12.36 -3.79 -40.19
N LEU A 14 -11.43 -4.10 -39.28
CA LEU A 14 -11.74 -4.88 -38.06
C LEU A 14 -12.80 -4.18 -37.19
N TYR A 15 -12.73 -2.85 -37.10
CA TYR A 15 -13.69 -2.05 -36.38
C TYR A 15 -15.08 -2.08 -37.03
N CYS A 16 -15.18 -1.96 -38.36
CA CYS A 16 -16.45 -2.09 -39.07
C CYS A 16 -17.04 -3.50 -38.90
N GLN A 17 -16.21 -4.54 -38.91
CA GLN A 17 -16.65 -5.93 -38.78
C GLN A 17 -17.06 -6.30 -37.35
N TYR A 18 -16.34 -5.83 -36.33
CA TYR A 18 -16.50 -6.29 -34.94
C TYR A 18 -16.86 -5.18 -33.94
N GLY A 19 -17.07 -3.95 -34.40
CA GLY A 19 -17.34 -2.77 -33.57
C GLY A 19 -18.61 -2.90 -32.74
N ALA A 20 -19.67 -3.52 -33.28
CA ALA A 20 -20.89 -3.79 -32.53
C ALA A 20 -20.68 -4.78 -31.38
N ASP A 21 -19.85 -5.80 -31.57
CA ASP A 21 -19.49 -6.75 -30.52
C ASP A 21 -18.57 -6.11 -29.48
N LEU A 22 -17.64 -5.24 -29.92
CA LEU A 22 -16.79 -4.47 -29.02
C LEU A 22 -17.64 -3.50 -28.17
N PHE A 23 -18.65 -2.85 -28.74
CA PHE A 23 -19.60 -2.01 -28.02
C PHE A 23 -20.34 -2.81 -26.95
N ALA A 24 -20.92 -3.96 -27.31
CA ALA A 24 -21.65 -4.81 -26.37
C ALA A 24 -20.75 -5.26 -25.21
N LEU A 25 -19.49 -5.64 -25.48
CA LEU A 25 -18.50 -5.99 -24.47
C LEU A 25 -18.19 -4.81 -23.53
N CYS A 26 -17.93 -3.63 -24.08
CA CYS A 26 -17.65 -2.42 -23.30
C CYS A 26 -18.85 -1.97 -22.47
N TYR A 27 -20.06 -2.07 -23.03
CA TYR A 27 -21.30 -1.76 -22.34
C TYR A 27 -21.56 -2.72 -21.18
N LEU A 28 -21.30 -4.02 -21.36
CA LEU A 28 -21.41 -5.00 -20.29
C LEU A 28 -20.50 -4.67 -19.10
N GLN A 29 -19.38 -3.97 -19.31
CA GLN A 29 -18.52 -3.48 -18.23
C GLN A 29 -19.01 -2.14 -17.66
N ALA A 30 -19.26 -1.15 -18.52
CA ALA A 30 -19.55 0.22 -18.12
C ALA A 30 -20.97 0.42 -17.56
N GLY A 31 -21.96 -0.30 -18.12
CA GLY A 31 -23.39 -0.15 -17.83
C GLY A 31 -23.99 1.19 -18.28
N ARG A 32 -23.25 1.98 -19.08
CA ARG A 32 -23.70 3.26 -19.64
C ARG A 32 -23.11 3.43 -21.06
N PRO A 33 -23.87 3.97 -22.04
CA PRO A 33 -23.41 4.09 -23.41
C PRO A 33 -22.18 4.99 -23.56
N ALA A 34 -22.20 6.21 -23.02
CA ALA A 34 -21.07 7.13 -23.11
C ALA A 34 -19.75 6.52 -22.60
N GLN A 35 -19.80 5.87 -21.44
CA GLN A 35 -18.63 5.19 -20.89
C GLN A 35 -18.20 3.95 -21.70
N ALA A 36 -19.14 3.30 -22.39
CA ALA A 36 -18.79 2.21 -23.30
C ALA A 36 -18.03 2.75 -24.52
N LEU A 37 -18.45 3.89 -25.08
CA LEU A 37 -17.76 4.56 -26.19
C LEU A 37 -16.35 5.01 -25.78
N ASP A 38 -16.18 5.58 -24.59
CA ASP A 38 -14.86 5.94 -24.05
C ASP A 38 -13.92 4.72 -23.96
N LEU A 39 -14.45 3.57 -23.52
CA LEU A 39 -13.70 2.31 -23.43
C LEU A 39 -13.36 1.74 -24.81
N MET A 40 -14.25 1.89 -25.79
CA MET A 40 -13.98 1.50 -27.17
C MET A 40 -12.86 2.34 -27.76
N ALA A 41 -12.96 3.67 -27.68
CA ALA A 41 -11.95 4.60 -28.18
C ALA A 41 -10.59 4.34 -27.51
N ALA A 42 -10.58 4.11 -26.19
CA ALA A 42 -9.37 3.72 -25.46
C ALA A 42 -8.78 2.40 -25.95
N SER A 43 -9.61 1.42 -26.30
CA SER A 43 -9.17 0.13 -26.84
C SER A 43 -8.53 0.28 -28.22
N LEU A 44 -9.12 1.08 -29.10
CA LEU A 44 -8.55 1.41 -30.41
C LEU A 44 -7.22 2.17 -30.28
N CYS A 45 -7.14 3.12 -29.34
CA CYS A 45 -5.88 3.81 -29.05
C CYS A 45 -4.78 2.86 -28.58
N ASP A 46 -5.13 1.86 -27.77
CA ASP A 46 -4.19 0.87 -27.26
C ASP A 46 -3.67 -0.05 -28.38
N MET A 47 -4.56 -0.50 -29.28
CA MET A 47 -4.19 -1.25 -30.49
C MET A 47 -3.25 -0.41 -31.37
N ALA A 48 -3.58 0.86 -31.60
CA ALA A 48 -2.82 1.75 -32.47
C ALA A 48 -1.44 2.16 -31.92
N ALA A 49 -1.21 2.03 -30.60
CA ALA A 49 0.05 2.45 -29.99
C ALA A 49 0.98 1.28 -29.59
N SER A 50 0.54 0.01 -29.66
CA SER A 50 1.34 -1.16 -29.24
C SER A 50 1.45 -2.19 -30.35
N PRO A 51 2.67 -2.59 -30.77
CA PRO A 51 2.82 -3.66 -31.75
C PRO A 51 2.23 -4.99 -31.24
N LYS A 52 2.41 -5.31 -29.96
CA LYS A 52 1.88 -6.55 -29.36
C LYS A 52 0.35 -6.59 -29.32
N LEU A 53 -0.30 -5.45 -29.05
CA LEU A 53 -1.77 -5.40 -29.02
C LEU A 53 -2.34 -5.31 -30.43
N TRP A 54 -1.59 -4.71 -31.35
CA TRP A 54 -1.90 -4.72 -32.77
C TRP A 54 -1.87 -6.13 -33.35
N GLU A 55 -0.78 -6.87 -33.16
CA GLU A 55 -0.67 -8.27 -33.61
C GLU A 55 -1.79 -9.14 -33.04
N LEU A 56 -2.12 -8.94 -31.77
CA LEU A 56 -3.25 -9.64 -31.15
C LEU A 56 -4.58 -9.23 -31.77
N ALA A 57 -4.82 -7.93 -32.03
CA ALA A 57 -6.05 -7.49 -32.66
C ALA A 57 -6.18 -8.00 -34.11
N ALA A 58 -5.07 -8.03 -34.85
CA ALA A 58 -4.99 -8.49 -36.23
C ALA A 58 -5.10 -10.02 -36.36
N SER A 59 -5.01 -10.79 -35.27
CA SER A 59 -5.14 -12.25 -35.30
C SER A 59 -6.58 -12.74 -35.54
N GLY A 60 -7.55 -11.83 -35.64
CA GLY A 60 -8.96 -12.12 -35.91
C GLY A 60 -9.91 -11.64 -34.81
N LYS A 61 -11.19 -12.03 -34.93
CA LYS A 61 -12.28 -11.60 -34.03
C LYS A 61 -11.95 -11.72 -32.54
N GLU A 62 -11.45 -12.88 -32.13
CA GLU A 62 -11.16 -13.19 -30.72
C GLU A 62 -10.04 -12.31 -30.17
N GLY A 63 -9.00 -12.10 -30.98
CA GLY A 63 -7.86 -11.25 -30.63
C GLY A 63 -8.25 -9.78 -30.54
N PHE A 64 -9.03 -9.28 -31.49
CA PHE A 64 -9.58 -7.92 -31.47
C PHE A 64 -10.42 -7.67 -30.20
N LEU A 65 -11.37 -8.57 -29.91
CA LEU A 65 -12.22 -8.46 -28.72
C LEU A 65 -11.44 -8.70 -27.42
N ARG A 66 -10.36 -9.48 -27.43
CA ARG A 66 -9.49 -9.68 -26.28
C ARG A 66 -8.81 -8.38 -25.85
N VAL A 67 -8.34 -7.56 -26.78
CA VAL A 67 -7.77 -6.24 -26.43
C VAL A 67 -8.83 -5.35 -25.79
N GLY A 68 -10.06 -5.37 -26.30
CA GLY A 68 -11.20 -4.70 -25.67
C GLY A 68 -11.50 -5.23 -24.27
N HIS A 69 -11.47 -6.56 -24.08
CA HIS A 69 -11.68 -7.21 -22.79
C HIS A 69 -10.61 -6.79 -21.77
N LEU A 70 -9.34 -6.77 -22.16
CA LEU A 70 -8.23 -6.33 -21.29
C LEU A 70 -8.43 -4.88 -20.82
N ASN A 71 -8.89 -4.01 -21.70
CA ASN A 71 -9.24 -2.63 -21.34
C ASN A 71 -10.40 -2.56 -20.36
N CYS A 72 -11.43 -3.39 -20.56
CA CYS A 72 -12.56 -3.49 -19.62
C CYS A 72 -12.11 -3.99 -18.24
N VAL A 73 -11.19 -4.97 -18.19
CA VAL A 73 -10.62 -5.49 -16.94
C VAL A 73 -9.84 -4.41 -16.20
N ASP A 74 -8.95 -3.69 -16.89
CA ASP A 74 -8.20 -2.58 -16.29
C ASP A 74 -9.14 -1.50 -15.74
N ALA A 75 -10.15 -1.10 -16.53
CA ALA A 75 -11.17 -0.15 -16.07
C ALA A 75 -11.98 -0.67 -14.87
N SER A 76 -12.16 -1.99 -14.74
CA SER A 76 -12.85 -2.60 -13.60
C SER A 76 -12.04 -2.55 -12.31
N LEU A 77 -10.72 -2.74 -12.40
CA LEU A 77 -9.80 -2.73 -11.25
C LEU A 77 -9.62 -1.32 -10.69
N ARG A 78 -9.65 -0.32 -11.56
CA ARG A 78 -9.53 1.11 -11.18
C ARG A 78 -10.75 1.69 -10.47
N ARG A 79 -11.85 0.94 -10.29
CA ARG A 79 -13.06 1.41 -9.61
C ARG A 79 -13.26 0.67 -8.28
N PRO A 80 -12.74 1.18 -7.15
CA PRO A 80 -12.78 0.46 -5.86
C PRO A 80 -14.19 0.28 -5.28
N LYS A 81 -15.18 1.08 -5.68
CA LYS A 81 -16.60 0.94 -5.32
C LYS A 81 -17.39 1.88 -6.23
N ARG A 82 -18.58 1.48 -6.69
CA ARG A 82 -19.56 2.45 -7.21
C ARG A 82 -19.70 3.54 -6.13
N PRO A 83 -19.53 4.84 -6.45
CA PRO A 83 -19.79 5.87 -5.46
C PRO A 83 -21.20 5.66 -4.93
N LYS A 84 -21.35 5.48 -3.61
CA LYS A 84 -22.66 5.47 -2.97
C LYS A 84 -23.32 6.78 -3.37
N ARG A 85 -24.43 6.70 -4.11
CA ARG A 85 -25.24 7.87 -4.47
C ARG A 85 -25.58 8.57 -3.14
N LYS A 86 -25.07 9.79 -2.91
CA LYS A 86 -25.45 10.58 -1.73
C LYS A 86 -26.96 10.76 -1.79
N LYS A 87 -27.65 10.45 -0.68
CA LYS A 87 -29.12 10.41 -0.56
C LYS A 87 -29.80 11.71 -1.00
N ASP A 88 -29.06 12.82 -1.03
CA ASP A 88 -29.58 14.17 -1.32
C ASP A 88 -29.34 14.66 -2.76
N THR A 89 -28.80 13.82 -3.66
CA THR A 89 -28.61 14.17 -5.10
C THR A 89 -29.63 13.47 -6.00
N SER A 90 -30.88 13.41 -5.55
CA SER A 90 -32.03 12.95 -6.35
C SER A 90 -32.47 13.97 -7.42
N GLY A 91 -31.94 15.19 -7.42
CA GLY A 91 -32.37 16.29 -8.31
C GLY A 91 -31.55 16.54 -9.58
N GLN A 92 -30.41 15.88 -9.77
CA GLN A 92 -29.64 15.96 -11.02
C GLN A 92 -29.45 14.55 -11.59
N GLU A 93 -30.55 13.95 -12.06
CA GLU A 93 -30.43 12.92 -13.09
C GLU A 93 -29.88 13.62 -14.33
N ALA A 94 -28.57 13.46 -14.57
CA ALA A 94 -28.03 13.63 -15.92
C ALA A 94 -29.01 12.95 -16.89
N PRO A 95 -29.36 13.61 -18.02
CA PRO A 95 -30.43 13.15 -18.90
C PRO A 95 -30.28 11.65 -19.12
N ARG A 96 -31.34 10.88 -18.83
CA ARG A 96 -31.33 9.43 -19.00
C ARG A 96 -30.93 9.18 -20.45
N ALA A 97 -29.69 8.74 -20.65
CA ALA A 97 -29.18 8.45 -21.98
C ALA A 97 -30.17 7.49 -22.62
N VAL A 98 -30.76 7.91 -23.74
CA VAL A 98 -31.69 7.08 -24.51
C VAL A 98 -30.90 5.85 -24.92
N LEU A 99 -31.25 4.70 -24.35
CA LEU A 99 -30.59 3.45 -24.70
C LEU A 99 -31.12 3.02 -26.07
N PRO A 100 -30.24 2.62 -27.00
CA PRO A 100 -30.66 2.11 -28.31
C PRO A 100 -31.33 0.73 -28.23
N PHE A 101 -31.43 0.15 -27.03
CA PHE A 101 -32.05 -1.15 -26.76
C PHE A 101 -32.80 -1.12 -25.43
N SER A 102 -33.71 -2.09 -25.24
CA SER A 102 -34.51 -2.23 -24.03
C SER A 102 -33.70 -2.85 -22.89
N LEU A 103 -33.72 -2.20 -21.72
CA LEU A 103 -33.05 -2.70 -20.52
C LEU A 103 -33.97 -3.62 -19.71
N THR A 104 -34.03 -4.88 -20.12
CA THR A 104 -34.83 -5.94 -19.48
C THR A 104 -34.27 -6.35 -18.10
N ASP A 105 -35.10 -7.00 -17.27
CA ASP A 105 -34.67 -7.49 -15.96
C ASP A 105 -33.55 -8.55 -16.02
N PRO A 106 -33.57 -9.54 -16.94
CA PRO A 106 -32.45 -10.45 -17.13
C PRO A 106 -31.13 -9.74 -17.46
N LEU A 107 -31.17 -8.71 -18.32
CA LEU A 107 -29.98 -7.92 -18.66
C LEU A 107 -29.44 -7.16 -17.45
N ARG A 108 -30.33 -6.63 -16.59
CA ARG A 108 -29.92 -5.98 -15.33
C ARG A 108 -29.24 -6.96 -14.38
N GLU A 109 -29.71 -8.20 -14.28
CA GLU A 109 -29.05 -9.24 -13.47
C GLU A 109 -27.67 -9.60 -14.04
N ILE A 110 -27.53 -9.74 -15.36
CA ILE A 110 -26.22 -9.94 -16.01
C ILE A 110 -25.27 -8.79 -15.67
N LEU A 111 -25.73 -7.54 -15.73
CA LEU A 111 -24.97 -6.34 -15.39
C LEU A 111 -24.62 -6.20 -13.90
N LYS A 112 -25.05 -7.12 -13.02
CA LYS A 112 -24.60 -7.18 -11.61
C LYS A 112 -23.45 -8.15 -11.40
N LEU A 113 -23.23 -9.11 -12.31
CA LEU A 113 -22.19 -10.14 -12.17
C LEU A 113 -20.77 -9.57 -12.19
N ARG A 114 -19.73 -10.33 -11.85
CA ARG A 114 -18.34 -9.86 -12.07
C ARG A 114 -18.01 -9.90 -13.57
N LEU A 115 -17.11 -9.01 -14.03
CA LEU A 115 -16.75 -8.90 -15.44
C LEU A 115 -16.38 -10.24 -16.10
N PRO A 116 -15.51 -11.10 -15.53
CA PRO A 116 -15.18 -12.39 -16.16
C PRO A 116 -16.39 -13.30 -16.36
N ALA A 117 -17.37 -13.25 -15.45
CA ALA A 117 -18.61 -14.02 -15.56
C ALA A 117 -19.53 -13.46 -16.66
N ARG A 118 -19.62 -12.13 -16.80
CA ARG A 118 -20.35 -11.47 -17.90
C ARG A 118 -19.72 -11.81 -19.25
N THR A 119 -18.39 -11.72 -19.34
CA THR A 119 -17.67 -12.01 -20.59
C THR A 119 -17.81 -13.48 -20.99
N ALA A 120 -17.85 -14.41 -20.04
CA ALA A 120 -18.12 -15.83 -20.33
C ALA A 120 -19.52 -16.05 -20.94
N LEU A 121 -20.56 -15.39 -20.41
CA LEU A 121 -21.91 -15.41 -21.01
C LEU A 121 -21.89 -14.78 -22.41
N PHE A 122 -21.25 -13.63 -22.57
CA PHE A 122 -21.12 -12.93 -23.85
C PHE A 122 -20.46 -13.80 -24.93
N CYS A 123 -19.35 -14.47 -24.61
CA CYS A 123 -18.63 -15.33 -25.56
C CYS A 123 -19.49 -16.51 -26.04
N ARG A 124 -20.29 -17.08 -25.15
CA ARG A 124 -21.10 -18.27 -25.46
C ARG A 124 -22.42 -17.93 -26.11
N GLU A 125 -23.15 -16.98 -25.56
CA GLU A 125 -24.54 -16.72 -25.95
C GLU A 125 -24.66 -15.72 -27.09
N ARG A 126 -23.82 -14.67 -27.12
CA ARG A 126 -23.85 -13.69 -28.22
C ARG A 126 -22.91 -14.07 -29.35
N LEU A 127 -21.66 -14.41 -29.03
CA LEU A 127 -20.66 -14.68 -30.06
C LEU A 127 -20.70 -16.12 -30.58
N GLY A 128 -21.38 -17.04 -29.89
CA GLY A 128 -21.45 -18.46 -30.28
C GLY A 128 -20.10 -19.19 -30.28
N LEU A 129 -19.09 -18.65 -29.59
CA LEU A 129 -17.72 -19.18 -29.63
C LEU A 129 -17.62 -20.54 -28.94
N SER A 130 -16.72 -21.40 -29.42
CA SER A 130 -16.34 -22.63 -28.72
C SER A 130 -15.72 -22.30 -27.34
N TRP A 131 -15.63 -23.29 -26.45
CA TRP A 131 -15.01 -23.09 -25.14
C TRP A 131 -13.52 -22.73 -25.24
N GLU A 132 -12.85 -23.19 -26.29
CA GLU A 132 -11.44 -22.88 -26.57
C GLU A 132 -11.29 -21.42 -27.02
N ALA A 133 -12.09 -20.99 -27.99
CA ALA A 133 -12.14 -19.61 -28.46
C ALA A 133 -12.52 -18.62 -27.34
N ALA A 134 -13.54 -18.96 -26.56
CA ALA A 134 -13.93 -18.15 -25.39
C ALA A 134 -12.80 -18.06 -24.36
N ALA A 135 -12.09 -19.17 -24.12
CA ALA A 135 -10.95 -19.21 -23.22
C ALA A 135 -9.77 -18.35 -23.72
N GLN A 136 -9.52 -18.32 -25.03
CA GLN A 136 -8.54 -17.43 -25.65
C GLN A 136 -8.89 -15.96 -25.42
N LEU A 137 -10.15 -15.57 -25.64
CA LEU A 137 -10.63 -14.20 -25.41
C LEU A 137 -10.49 -13.79 -23.93
N LEU A 138 -10.90 -14.65 -23.00
CA LEU A 138 -10.77 -14.39 -21.56
C LEU A 138 -9.32 -14.50 -21.05
N GLY A 139 -8.40 -15.10 -21.81
CA GLY A 139 -7.05 -15.42 -21.34
C GLY A 139 -7.04 -16.45 -20.19
N THR A 140 -7.94 -17.44 -20.22
CA THR A 140 -8.06 -18.48 -19.19
C THR A 140 -8.12 -19.88 -19.81
N SER A 141 -8.28 -20.94 -18.99
CA SER A 141 -8.49 -22.29 -19.51
C SER A 141 -9.97 -22.55 -19.88
N PRO A 142 -10.27 -23.43 -20.84
CA PRO A 142 -11.65 -23.79 -21.23
C PRO A 142 -12.51 -24.25 -20.04
N ALA A 143 -11.94 -25.08 -19.17
CA ALA A 143 -12.62 -25.55 -17.95
C ALA A 143 -12.94 -24.40 -16.97
N ARG A 144 -12.08 -23.39 -16.88
CA ARG A 144 -12.37 -22.19 -16.06
C ARG A 144 -13.47 -21.36 -16.70
N CYS A 145 -13.46 -21.18 -18.03
CA CYS A 145 -14.51 -20.48 -18.75
C CYS A 145 -15.88 -21.16 -18.57
N GLN A 146 -15.95 -22.48 -18.68
CA GLN A 146 -17.18 -23.24 -18.46
C GLN A 146 -17.73 -23.10 -17.03
N ARG A 147 -16.85 -23.15 -16.02
CA ARG A 147 -17.23 -22.90 -14.62
C ARG A 147 -17.76 -21.48 -14.40
N LEU A 148 -17.10 -20.47 -14.98
CA LEU A 148 -17.55 -19.08 -14.91
C LEU A 148 -18.93 -18.90 -15.56
N TYR A 149 -19.14 -19.51 -16.73
CA TYR A 149 -20.43 -19.51 -17.41
C TYR A 149 -21.53 -20.15 -16.55
N GLY A 150 -21.30 -21.35 -16.01
CA GLY A 150 -22.27 -22.04 -15.17
C GLY A 150 -22.58 -21.28 -13.87
N ALA A 151 -21.57 -20.67 -13.26
CA ALA A 151 -21.74 -19.81 -12.09
C ALA A 151 -22.53 -18.54 -12.42
N ALA A 152 -22.29 -17.95 -13.60
CA ALA A 152 -22.98 -16.75 -14.07
C ALA A 152 -24.49 -16.96 -14.22
N LEU A 153 -24.90 -18.04 -14.89
CA LEU A 153 -26.32 -18.39 -15.04
C LEU A 153 -27.00 -18.62 -13.68
N LYS A 154 -26.35 -19.36 -12.78
CA LYS A 154 -26.86 -19.62 -11.43
C LYS A 154 -26.99 -18.33 -10.60
N GLN A 155 -25.98 -17.47 -10.65
CA GLN A 155 -25.96 -16.23 -9.88
C GLN A 155 -26.98 -15.21 -10.39
N ALA A 156 -27.17 -15.12 -11.72
CA ALA A 156 -28.18 -14.25 -12.32
C ALA A 156 -29.60 -14.86 -12.31
N LYS A 157 -29.74 -16.15 -11.98
CA LYS A 157 -31.01 -16.90 -12.00
C LYS A 157 -31.74 -16.84 -13.35
N ILE A 158 -30.97 -16.92 -14.44
CA ILE A 158 -31.48 -16.86 -15.81
C ILE A 158 -31.12 -18.13 -16.59
N THR A 159 -31.89 -18.43 -17.64
CA THR A 159 -31.57 -19.52 -18.57
C THR A 159 -30.60 -19.05 -19.67
N ALA A 160 -29.94 -20.00 -20.34
CA ALA A 160 -29.09 -19.70 -21.49
C ALA A 160 -29.86 -18.97 -22.60
N GLY A 161 -31.08 -19.43 -22.92
CA GLY A 161 -31.94 -18.79 -23.92
C GLY A 161 -32.32 -17.35 -23.55
N GLN A 162 -32.58 -17.08 -22.26
CA GLN A 162 -32.80 -15.71 -21.78
C GLN A 162 -31.54 -14.86 -21.90
N ALA A 163 -30.38 -15.40 -21.52
CA ALA A 163 -29.10 -14.69 -21.66
C ALA A 163 -28.83 -14.34 -23.14
N ARG A 164 -29.03 -15.28 -24.06
CA ARG A 164 -28.89 -15.08 -25.50
C ARG A 164 -29.79 -13.99 -26.03
N ALA A 165 -31.10 -14.09 -25.81
CA ALA A 165 -32.07 -13.11 -26.30
C ALA A 165 -31.77 -11.69 -25.81
N ASN A 166 -31.24 -11.54 -24.59
CA ASN A 166 -30.93 -10.22 -24.02
C ASN A 166 -29.53 -9.70 -24.35
N LEU A 167 -28.60 -10.59 -24.72
CA LEU A 167 -27.26 -10.19 -25.15
C LEU A 167 -27.23 -9.90 -26.65
N GLU A 168 -28.06 -10.54 -27.47
CA GLU A 168 -28.22 -10.24 -28.90
C GLU A 168 -28.84 -8.86 -29.13
N THR A 169 -29.72 -8.39 -28.25
CA THR A 169 -30.35 -7.05 -28.35
C THR A 169 -29.39 -5.89 -28.03
N LEU A 170 -28.19 -6.17 -27.51
CA LEU A 170 -27.18 -5.14 -27.28
C LEU A 170 -26.58 -4.66 -28.61
N SER A 171 -27.26 -3.75 -29.29
CA SER A 171 -26.75 -3.09 -30.48
C SER A 171 -26.26 -1.67 -30.15
N PRO A 172 -25.18 -1.19 -30.79
CA PRO A 172 -24.91 0.23 -30.84
C PRO A 172 -26.12 0.96 -31.48
N GLY A 173 -26.39 2.19 -31.06
CA GLY A 173 -27.36 3.04 -31.75
C GLY A 173 -26.82 3.47 -33.10
N GLU A 174 -27.70 3.96 -33.98
CA GLU A 174 -27.29 4.64 -35.22
C GLU A 174 -26.22 5.70 -34.88
N ASP A 175 -25.17 5.77 -35.70
CA ASP A 175 -24.02 6.70 -35.58
C ASP A 175 -23.12 6.54 -34.34
N THR A 176 -23.45 5.67 -33.38
CA THR A 176 -22.62 5.53 -32.16
C THR A 176 -21.27 4.88 -32.42
N LEU A 177 -21.16 4.03 -33.44
CA LEU A 177 -19.88 3.46 -33.85
C LEU A 177 -19.00 4.54 -34.50
N ASP A 178 -19.57 5.34 -35.39
CA ASP A 178 -18.84 6.43 -36.05
C ASP A 178 -18.31 7.44 -35.03
N ALA A 179 -19.13 7.81 -34.04
CA ALA A 179 -18.71 8.67 -32.95
C ALA A 179 -17.52 8.10 -32.14
N ALA A 180 -17.48 6.78 -31.89
CA ALA A 180 -16.36 6.16 -31.18
C ALA A 180 -15.08 6.12 -32.03
N TRP A 181 -15.23 5.96 -33.35
CA TRP A 181 -14.13 6.01 -34.30
C TRP A 181 -13.56 7.43 -34.45
N GLU A 182 -14.42 8.43 -34.58
CA GLU A 182 -14.03 9.85 -34.61
C GLU A 182 -13.32 10.28 -33.33
N GLU A 183 -13.81 9.86 -32.16
CA GLU A 183 -13.15 10.12 -30.89
C GLU A 183 -11.76 9.46 -30.83
N PHE A 184 -11.62 8.25 -31.36
CA PHE A 184 -10.30 7.61 -31.51
C PHE A 184 -9.37 8.43 -32.42
N LEU A 185 -9.84 8.88 -33.58
CA LEU A 185 -9.06 9.71 -34.51
C LEU A 185 -8.65 11.04 -33.87
N SER A 186 -9.57 11.69 -33.15
CA SER A 186 -9.32 12.90 -32.37
C SER A 186 -8.21 12.67 -31.34
N GLN A 187 -8.33 11.64 -30.49
CA GLN A 187 -7.33 11.33 -29.47
C GLN A 187 -5.95 11.00 -30.08
N ARG A 188 -5.92 10.31 -31.22
CA ARG A 188 -4.68 10.00 -31.93
C ARG A 188 -4.04 11.22 -32.58
N GLY A 189 -4.85 12.15 -33.09
CA GLY A 189 -4.39 13.40 -33.70
C GLY A 189 -3.82 14.41 -32.71
N GLN A 190 -4.09 14.24 -31.41
CA GLN A 190 -3.55 15.11 -30.37
C GLN A 190 -2.03 14.96 -30.21
N ALA A 191 -1.35 16.10 -30.04
CA ALA A 191 0.07 16.14 -29.76
C ALA A 191 0.42 15.33 -28.48
N GLY A 192 1.47 14.49 -28.57
CA GLY A 192 1.93 13.67 -27.46
C GLY A 192 1.12 12.39 -27.22
N PHE A 193 0.29 11.95 -28.17
CA PHE A 193 -0.47 10.68 -28.08
C PHE A 193 0.41 9.50 -27.67
N SER A 194 1.55 9.30 -28.34
CA SER A 194 2.47 8.19 -28.05
C SER A 194 3.00 8.24 -26.61
N THR A 195 3.34 9.42 -26.10
CA THR A 195 3.79 9.63 -24.72
C THR A 195 2.68 9.35 -23.71
N ARG A 196 1.45 9.83 -23.96
CA ARG A 196 0.30 9.56 -23.09
C ARG A 196 -0.05 8.08 -23.05
N GLN A 197 0.00 7.38 -24.18
CA GLN A 197 -0.23 5.94 -24.24
C GLN A 197 0.88 5.14 -23.53
N ARG A 198 2.14 5.55 -23.67
CA ARG A 198 3.26 4.96 -22.91
C ARG A 198 3.08 5.15 -21.41
N TYR A 199 2.74 6.35 -20.96
CA TYR A 199 2.49 6.63 -19.55
C TYR A 199 1.30 5.83 -19.02
N ARG A 200 0.19 5.77 -19.77
CA ARG A 200 -0.98 4.95 -19.42
C ARG A 200 -0.61 3.48 -19.23
N ARG A 201 0.23 2.93 -20.10
CA ARG A 201 0.73 1.55 -19.98
C ARG A 201 1.70 1.34 -18.84
N ALA A 202 2.65 2.25 -18.64
CA ALA A 202 3.57 2.20 -17.51
C ALA A 202 2.77 2.18 -16.20
N ARG A 203 1.76 3.05 -16.08
CA ARG A 203 0.84 3.06 -14.95
C ARG A 203 0.09 1.73 -14.78
N ARG A 204 -0.46 1.14 -15.85
CA ARG A 204 -1.09 -0.19 -15.79
C ARG A 204 -0.12 -1.28 -15.31
N ALA A 205 1.10 -1.28 -15.82
CA ALA A 205 2.12 -2.24 -15.41
C ALA A 205 2.47 -2.08 -13.93
N MET A 206 2.57 -0.83 -13.44
CA MET A 206 2.75 -0.56 -12.02
C MET A 206 1.55 -0.97 -11.18
N ASP A 207 0.31 -0.71 -11.61
CA ASP A 207 -0.91 -1.09 -10.88
C ASP A 207 -0.98 -2.62 -10.69
N VAL A 208 -0.58 -3.40 -11.70
CA VAL A 208 -0.51 -4.88 -11.62
C VAL A 208 0.67 -5.34 -10.77
N ALA A 209 1.82 -4.65 -10.85
CA ALA A 209 3.01 -4.98 -10.09
C ALA A 209 2.92 -4.59 -8.62
N MET A 210 2.14 -3.57 -8.27
CA MET A 210 2.03 -2.99 -6.92
C MET A 210 1.80 -4.05 -5.81
N PRO A 211 0.87 -5.01 -5.91
CA PRO A 211 0.72 -6.04 -4.88
C PRO A 211 1.94 -6.96 -4.77
N PHE A 212 2.64 -7.25 -5.88
CA PHE A 212 3.86 -8.05 -5.86
C PHE A 212 5.06 -7.26 -5.34
N LEU A 213 5.13 -5.96 -5.64
CA LEU A 213 6.13 -5.05 -5.08
C LEU A 213 5.92 -4.92 -3.57
N ALA A 214 4.68 -4.76 -3.11
CA ALA A 214 4.35 -4.75 -1.69
C ALA A 214 4.73 -6.08 -1.02
N LEU A 215 4.41 -7.22 -1.64
CA LEU A 215 4.84 -8.54 -1.16
C LEU A 215 6.37 -8.67 -1.16
N GLY A 216 7.04 -8.13 -2.17
CA GLY A 216 8.49 -8.08 -2.28
C GLY A 216 9.12 -7.28 -1.15
N VAL A 217 8.55 -6.11 -0.81
CA VAL A 217 8.97 -5.32 0.35
C VAL A 217 8.77 -6.11 1.64
N VAL A 218 7.62 -6.74 1.83
CA VAL A 218 7.39 -7.60 3.02
C VAL A 218 8.39 -8.75 3.08
N ALA A 219 8.66 -9.41 1.96
CA ALA A 219 9.64 -10.49 1.88
C ALA A 219 11.06 -9.98 2.18
N ILE A 220 11.43 -8.80 1.70
CA ILE A 220 12.70 -8.15 2.04
C ILE A 220 12.76 -7.84 3.52
N CYS A 221 11.69 -7.30 4.14
CA CYS A 221 11.64 -7.06 5.57
C CYS A 221 11.78 -8.35 6.38
N VAL A 222 11.14 -9.44 5.96
CA VAL A 222 11.27 -10.75 6.62
C VAL A 222 12.68 -11.32 6.45
N VAL A 223 13.28 -11.22 5.25
CA VAL A 223 14.66 -11.67 5.01
C VAL A 223 15.66 -10.79 5.74
N ALA A 224 15.41 -9.49 5.88
CA ALA A 224 16.22 -8.58 6.67
C ALA A 224 16.11 -8.92 8.16
N PHE A 225 14.90 -9.14 8.67
CA PHE A 225 14.67 -9.58 10.05
C PHE A 225 15.37 -10.91 10.35
N LEU A 226 15.15 -11.94 9.51
CA LEU A 226 15.85 -13.22 9.64
C LEU A 226 17.35 -13.09 9.39
N GLY A 227 17.77 -12.17 8.53
CA GLY A 227 19.18 -11.90 8.26
C GLY A 227 19.87 -11.18 9.42
N VAL A 228 19.13 -10.40 10.22
CA VAL A 228 19.62 -9.86 11.49
C VAL A 228 19.68 -10.98 12.53
N GLU A 229 18.61 -11.77 12.71
CA GLU A 229 18.60 -12.92 13.63
C GLU A 229 19.69 -13.96 13.32
N ASN A 230 20.00 -14.18 12.04
CA ASN A 230 21.01 -15.15 11.57
C ASN A 230 22.36 -14.52 11.21
N GLY A 231 22.57 -13.22 11.48
CA GLY A 231 23.87 -12.54 11.32
C GLY A 231 24.38 -12.38 9.88
N TRP A 232 23.50 -12.31 8.87
CA TRP A 232 23.84 -12.15 7.44
C TRP A 232 24.19 -10.71 7.04
N PHE A 233 23.66 -9.71 7.74
CA PHE A 233 23.86 -8.29 7.41
C PHE A 233 24.76 -7.61 8.45
N GLY A 234 26.07 -7.87 8.37
CA GLY A 234 27.10 -7.07 9.03
C GLY A 234 27.38 -5.77 8.24
N PRO A 235 27.63 -4.62 8.90
CA PRO A 235 27.50 -3.34 8.24
C PRO A 235 28.73 -2.99 7.39
N SER A 236 28.53 -2.97 6.07
CA SER A 236 29.31 -2.17 5.12
C SER A 236 28.50 -0.93 4.76
N SER A 237 29.17 0.21 4.90
CA SER A 237 28.68 1.59 4.91
C SER A 237 28.55 2.20 3.52
N VAL A 238 27.49 2.99 3.28
CA VAL A 238 27.44 3.98 2.19
C VAL A 238 26.76 5.28 2.70
N PRO A 239 27.31 6.48 2.43
CA PRO A 239 27.09 7.69 3.22
C PRO A 239 26.09 8.67 2.59
N VAL A 240 25.46 9.53 3.40
CA VAL A 240 24.86 10.80 2.95
C VAL A 240 25.71 11.93 3.53
N GLN A 241 26.45 12.63 2.66
CA GLN A 241 27.22 13.82 2.99
C GLN A 241 26.29 14.97 3.38
N GLY A 242 26.46 15.48 4.60
CA GLY A 242 25.85 16.73 5.02
C GLY A 242 26.46 17.91 4.29
N THR A 243 25.61 18.76 3.71
CA THR A 243 25.92 20.18 3.55
C THR A 243 25.09 20.93 4.56
N ALA A 244 25.79 21.69 5.41
CA ALA A 244 25.20 22.55 6.41
C ALA A 244 24.20 23.52 5.77
N GLN A 245 22.96 23.47 6.24
CA GLN A 245 22.01 24.54 6.01
C GLN A 245 21.14 24.68 7.26
N GLU A 246 21.31 25.80 7.96
CA GLU A 246 20.34 26.32 8.91
C GLU A 246 18.97 26.36 8.23
N SER A 247 18.02 25.56 8.68
CA SER A 247 16.62 25.69 8.31
C SER A 247 15.79 24.92 9.33
N SER A 248 14.92 25.66 9.99
CA SER A 248 13.70 25.18 10.65
C SER A 248 13.20 23.87 10.03
N SER A 249 13.23 22.79 10.81
CA SER A 249 12.65 21.51 10.40
C SER A 249 11.32 21.34 11.12
N ASP A 250 10.28 21.48 10.29
CA ASP A 250 8.92 21.04 10.55
C ASP A 250 8.85 19.68 11.24
N ASP A 251 7.87 19.54 12.13
CA ASP A 251 7.45 18.32 12.83
C ASP A 251 7.38 17.11 11.86
N LEU A 252 8.42 16.27 11.89
CA LEU A 252 8.29 14.89 11.47
C LEU A 252 7.44 14.17 12.53
N PRO A 253 6.47 13.32 12.14
CA PRO A 253 5.68 12.59 13.12
C PRO A 253 6.63 11.70 13.93
N LEU A 254 6.82 12.04 15.21
CA LEU A 254 7.54 11.20 16.16
C LEU A 254 6.92 9.80 16.11
N GLU A 255 7.74 8.76 15.92
CA GLU A 255 7.24 7.40 16.02
C GLU A 255 6.69 7.21 17.44
N VAL A 256 5.45 6.76 17.52
CA VAL A 256 4.71 6.63 18.77
C VAL A 256 4.53 5.14 19.05
N GLY A 257 4.86 4.70 20.26
CA GLY A 257 4.81 3.29 20.65
C GLY A 257 4.40 3.06 22.11
N ASP A 258 4.27 1.78 22.47
CA ASP A 258 3.98 1.36 23.83
C ASP A 258 5.29 1.21 24.62
N VAL A 259 5.38 1.84 25.80
CA VAL A 259 6.60 1.82 26.64
C VAL A 259 6.24 1.37 28.06
N SER A 260 7.02 0.44 28.63
CA SER A 260 6.89 0.03 30.04
C SER A 260 7.65 1.00 30.95
N VAL A 261 6.93 1.65 31.85
CA VAL A 261 7.48 2.52 32.91
C VAL A 261 7.34 1.83 34.26
N TYR A 262 8.44 1.68 35.00
CA TYR A 262 8.43 1.04 36.32
C TYR A 262 8.38 2.08 37.44
N VAL A 263 7.58 1.81 38.47
CA VAL A 263 7.38 2.69 39.64
C VAL A 263 7.58 1.88 40.92
N PRO A 264 8.39 2.34 41.88
CA PRO A 264 8.59 1.63 43.15
C PRO A 264 7.34 1.70 44.04
N GLU A 265 6.96 0.58 44.64
CA GLU A 265 5.83 0.46 45.58
C GLU A 265 6.18 -0.34 46.84
N GLU A 266 5.27 -0.35 47.81
CA GLU A 266 5.39 -1.22 48.99
C GLU A 266 5.42 -2.70 48.57
N GLY A 267 6.58 -3.33 48.70
CA GLY A 267 6.76 -4.77 48.42
C GLY A 267 7.21 -5.13 47.01
N GLY A 268 7.45 -4.16 46.11
CA GLY A 268 7.98 -4.42 44.77
C GLY A 268 7.82 -3.24 43.82
N PHE A 269 7.47 -3.50 42.56
CA PHE A 269 7.33 -2.48 41.52
C PHE A 269 5.99 -2.60 40.79
N ALA A 270 5.37 -1.47 40.47
CA ALA A 270 4.27 -1.42 39.52
C ALA A 270 4.81 -1.17 38.11
N GLU A 271 4.31 -1.91 37.14
CA GLU A 271 4.58 -1.69 35.71
C GLU A 271 3.42 -0.92 35.08
N TYR A 272 3.72 0.23 34.50
CA TYR A 272 2.77 1.02 33.72
C TYR A 272 3.10 0.87 32.24
N ILE A 273 2.20 0.24 31.48
CA ILE A 273 2.30 0.18 30.02
C ILE A 273 1.67 1.47 29.49
N VAL A 274 2.52 2.36 28.98
CA VAL A 274 2.13 3.68 28.50
C VAL A 274 1.95 3.64 26.99
N HIS A 275 0.70 3.67 26.54
CA HIS A 275 0.35 3.67 25.12
C HIS A 275 0.58 5.04 24.50
N ASN A 276 0.91 5.03 23.22
CA ASN A 276 1.10 6.22 22.41
C ASN A 276 2.18 7.19 22.97
N THR A 277 3.31 6.65 23.46
CA THR A 277 4.45 7.45 23.92
C THR A 277 5.37 7.83 22.75
N PRO A 278 5.76 9.10 22.58
CA PRO A 278 6.78 9.49 21.62
C PRO A 278 8.11 8.80 21.92
N TYR A 279 8.79 8.28 20.89
CA TYR A 279 10.06 7.56 21.04
C TYR A 279 11.25 8.52 21.27
N SER A 280 11.23 9.19 22.43
CA SER A 280 12.24 10.17 22.87
C SER A 280 12.62 9.89 24.34
N PRO A 281 13.93 9.84 24.69
CA PRO A 281 14.38 9.69 26.07
C PRO A 281 13.84 10.77 27.02
N GLU A 282 13.61 11.99 26.51
CA GLU A 282 13.05 13.10 27.29
C GLU A 282 11.59 12.86 27.66
N ASP A 283 10.79 12.39 26.71
CA ASP A 283 9.36 12.12 26.91
C ASP A 283 9.13 10.93 27.85
N ILE A 284 10.02 9.94 27.81
CA ILE A 284 10.00 8.80 28.72
C ILE A 284 10.34 9.24 30.13
N LEU A 285 11.40 10.04 30.30
CA LEU A 285 11.75 10.61 31.61
C LEU A 285 10.59 11.42 32.18
N ARG A 286 9.95 12.25 31.34
CA ARG A 286 8.79 13.04 31.74
C ARG A 286 7.65 12.18 32.26
N GLN A 287 7.36 11.08 31.57
CA GLN A 287 6.33 10.13 32.00
C GLN A 287 6.72 9.38 33.28
N MET A 288 8.01 9.05 33.46
CA MET A 288 8.52 8.49 34.71
C MET A 288 8.32 9.45 35.87
N VAL A 289 8.67 10.72 35.71
CA VAL A 289 8.44 11.75 36.75
C VAL A 289 6.95 11.88 37.08
N TYR A 290 6.09 11.82 36.07
CA TYR A 290 4.64 11.90 36.25
C TYR A 290 4.07 10.73 37.06
N LEU A 291 4.51 9.51 36.74
CA LEU A 291 4.03 8.27 37.38
C LEU A 291 4.75 7.96 38.70
N GLY A 292 5.79 8.71 39.05
CA GLY A 292 6.58 8.53 40.27
C GLY A 292 7.73 7.52 40.13
N GLY A 293 8.14 7.18 38.91
CA GLY A 293 9.30 6.35 38.59
C GLY A 293 10.63 7.12 38.50
N ALA A 294 10.61 8.45 38.65
CA ALA A 294 11.80 9.29 38.79
C ALA A 294 11.52 10.47 39.75
N PRO A 295 12.54 11.11 40.35
CA PRO A 295 12.35 12.24 41.26
C PRO A 295 11.65 13.42 40.59
N GLN A 296 10.78 14.11 41.35
CA GLN A 296 10.08 15.30 40.85
C GLN A 296 11.07 16.40 40.44
N GLY A 297 10.83 17.00 39.29
CA GLY A 297 11.67 18.07 38.74
C GLY A 297 12.90 17.59 37.97
N THR A 298 13.13 16.28 37.86
CA THR A 298 14.22 15.74 37.05
C THR A 298 13.97 15.99 35.56
N THR A 299 14.96 16.56 34.88
CA THR A 299 14.97 16.76 33.42
C THR A 299 16.22 16.14 32.81
N LEU A 300 16.17 15.83 31.52
CA LEU A 300 17.28 15.27 30.78
C LEU A 300 18.06 16.41 30.12
N LEU A 301 19.37 16.45 30.36
CA LEU A 301 20.29 17.44 29.80
C LEU A 301 20.97 16.92 28.54
N SER A 302 21.31 15.63 28.51
CA SER A 302 21.77 14.95 27.31
C SER A 302 21.54 13.44 27.39
N ALA A 303 21.36 12.81 26.23
CA ALA A 303 21.39 11.36 26.08
C ALA A 303 22.44 11.00 25.03
N ASN A 304 23.38 10.14 25.41
CA ASN A 304 24.39 9.62 24.51
C ASN A 304 24.28 8.10 24.47
N LEU A 305 23.91 7.58 23.31
CA LEU A 305 23.92 6.15 23.01
C LEU A 305 25.17 5.86 22.19
N ASP A 306 26.17 5.27 22.80
CA ASP A 306 27.44 4.93 22.17
C ASP A 306 27.54 3.40 21.97
N SER A 307 27.92 2.99 20.77
CA SER A 307 28.08 1.58 20.40
C SER A 307 29.52 1.07 20.57
N GLY A 308 30.41 1.83 21.22
CA GLY A 308 31.79 1.41 21.49
C GLY A 308 32.67 1.36 20.24
N GLY A 309 32.31 2.12 19.21
CA GLY A 309 32.97 2.14 17.92
C GLY A 309 34.27 2.95 17.88
N THR A 310 35.15 2.65 16.93
CA THR A 310 36.33 3.51 16.67
C THR A 310 36.22 4.22 15.33
N GLU A 311 36.62 5.50 15.32
CA GLU A 311 36.72 6.34 14.14
C GLU A 311 38.18 6.41 13.69
N SER A 312 38.46 6.02 12.44
CA SER A 312 39.75 6.25 11.80
C SER A 312 39.56 7.03 10.50
N SER A 313 40.26 8.16 10.39
CA SER A 313 40.21 9.03 9.20
C SER A 313 41.48 8.85 8.38
N ASP A 314 41.33 8.48 7.12
CA ASP A 314 42.42 8.47 6.14
C ASP A 314 41.98 9.24 4.88
N GLY A 315 42.53 10.45 4.72
CA GLY A 315 42.13 11.38 3.65
C GLY A 315 40.68 11.87 3.77
N SER A 316 39.90 11.79 2.68
CA SER A 316 38.50 12.25 2.63
C SER A 316 37.48 11.19 3.09
N THR A 317 37.95 10.10 3.68
CA THR A 317 37.15 8.93 4.05
C THR A 317 37.28 8.70 5.54
N VAL A 318 36.15 8.84 6.24
CA VAL A 318 36.02 8.52 7.67
C VAL A 318 35.38 7.14 7.77
N THR A 319 36.06 6.23 8.47
CA THR A 319 35.58 4.84 8.65
C THR A 319 35.09 4.70 10.07
N TYR A 320 33.78 4.49 10.23
CA TYR A 320 33.14 4.19 11.52
C TYR A 320 33.03 2.67 11.65
N THR A 321 33.64 2.12 12.70
CA THR A 321 33.43 0.73 13.11
C THR A 321 32.38 0.73 14.22
N LEU A 322 31.28 -0.01 14.09
CA LEU A 322 30.40 -0.26 15.24
C LEU A 322 31.16 -1.19 16.20
N GLY A 323 31.17 -0.87 17.49
CA GLY A 323 31.67 -1.77 18.52
C GLY A 323 30.63 -2.80 18.93
N ASP A 324 31.07 -3.80 19.69
CA ASP A 324 30.24 -4.90 20.17
C ASP A 324 29.50 -4.58 21.48
N THR A 325 29.49 -3.31 21.92
CA THR A 325 28.94 -2.90 23.22
C THR A 325 28.00 -1.71 23.09
N LEU A 326 26.72 -1.90 23.42
CA LEU A 326 25.74 -0.81 23.44
C LEU A 326 25.72 -0.15 24.82
N SER A 327 26.17 1.10 24.89
CA SER A 327 26.27 1.90 26.09
C SER A 327 25.35 3.12 26.04
N LEU A 328 24.46 3.26 27.03
CA LEU A 328 23.61 4.44 27.18
C LEU A 328 24.09 5.27 28.37
N THR A 329 24.47 6.50 28.10
CA THR A 329 24.79 7.51 29.11
C THR A 329 23.73 8.60 29.10
N LEU A 330 23.01 8.77 30.20
CA LEU A 330 22.01 9.82 30.37
C LEU A 330 22.51 10.83 31.39
N GLU A 331 22.49 12.11 31.05
CA GLU A 331 22.82 13.20 31.97
C GLU A 331 21.54 13.91 32.43
N PHE A 332 21.31 13.90 33.73
CA PHE A 332 20.13 14.47 34.37
C PHE A 332 20.45 15.78 35.10
N SER A 333 19.39 16.55 35.36
CA SER A 333 19.45 17.75 36.20
C SER A 333 19.71 17.42 37.68
N GLN A 334 20.07 18.44 38.46
CA GLN A 334 20.52 18.30 39.86
C GLN A 334 19.49 17.59 40.76
N GLU A 335 18.22 17.67 40.42
CA GLU A 335 17.10 17.05 41.12
C GLU A 335 17.22 15.52 41.18
N ALA A 336 17.89 14.89 40.21
CA ALA A 336 18.19 13.46 40.23
C ALA A 336 19.14 13.05 41.38
N ALA A 337 19.99 13.98 41.84
CA ALA A 337 20.90 13.73 42.96
C ALA A 337 20.20 13.76 44.33
N SER A 338 18.88 13.99 44.37
CA SER A 338 18.08 13.93 45.60
C SER A 338 17.85 12.49 46.11
N LEU A 339 18.14 11.49 45.28
CA LEU A 339 18.03 10.07 45.62
C LEU A 339 18.98 9.69 46.77
N SER A 340 18.42 9.19 47.86
CA SER A 340 19.19 8.72 49.02
C SER A 340 18.46 7.60 49.77
N GLY A 341 19.21 6.79 50.50
CA GLY A 341 18.66 5.69 51.30
C GLY A 341 18.05 4.55 50.46
N GLU A 342 17.27 3.68 51.10
CA GLU A 342 16.68 2.49 50.47
C GLU A 342 15.60 2.85 49.43
N GLU A 343 14.86 3.94 49.65
CA GLU A 343 13.87 4.45 48.70
C GLU A 343 14.53 4.99 47.43
N GLY A 344 15.65 5.71 47.58
CA GLY A 344 16.43 6.20 46.44
C GLY A 344 17.03 5.06 45.61
N GLU A 345 17.44 3.97 46.25
CA GLU A 345 17.96 2.78 45.57
C GLU A 345 16.87 2.09 44.73
N ARG A 346 15.66 1.93 45.29
CA ARG A 346 14.52 1.40 44.53
C ARG A 346 14.12 2.31 43.37
N MET A 347 14.19 3.62 43.56
CA MET A 347 13.93 4.58 42.49
C MET A 347 14.99 4.47 41.39
N LEU A 348 16.28 4.39 41.74
CA LEU A 348 17.37 4.18 40.79
C LEU A 348 17.20 2.88 39.99
N GLN A 349 16.75 1.81 40.66
CA GLN A 349 16.44 0.53 40.04
C GLN A 349 15.24 0.61 39.08
N ALA A 350 14.17 1.33 39.44
CA ALA A 350 13.02 1.57 38.56
C ALA A 350 13.42 2.37 37.32
N MET A 351 14.28 3.38 37.50
CA MET A 351 14.82 4.18 36.39
C MET A 351 15.66 3.32 35.45
N ALA A 352 16.57 2.51 35.99
CA ALA A 352 17.42 1.63 35.20
C ALA A 352 16.61 0.63 34.38
N ALA A 353 15.60 -0.01 34.97
CA ALA A 353 14.73 -0.95 34.28
C ALA A 353 13.89 -0.31 33.18
N THR A 354 13.42 0.93 33.39
CA THR A 354 12.61 1.65 32.39
C THR A 354 13.45 1.98 31.14
N PHE A 355 14.67 2.51 31.32
CA PHE A 355 15.56 2.81 30.18
C PHE A 355 16.14 1.55 29.53
N ALA A 356 16.34 0.48 30.29
CA ALA A 356 16.70 -0.83 29.77
C ALA A 356 15.61 -1.41 28.86
N ALA A 357 14.34 -1.36 29.29
CA ALA A 357 13.20 -1.81 28.51
C ALA A 357 12.96 -0.95 27.25
N TYR A 358 13.21 0.35 27.34
CA TYR A 358 13.09 1.28 26.23
C TYR A 358 14.11 1.04 25.11
N THR A 359 15.39 0.91 25.47
CA THR A 359 16.48 0.86 24.47
C THR A 359 16.69 -0.55 23.93
N GLN A 360 16.39 -1.58 24.73
CA GLN A 360 16.60 -3.00 24.44
C GLN A 360 18.10 -3.36 24.24
N ASP A 361 18.51 -4.56 24.66
CA ASP A 361 19.87 -5.09 24.45
C ASP A 361 21.04 -4.18 24.90
N LEU A 362 20.85 -3.42 25.99
CA LEU A 362 21.90 -2.58 26.59
C LEU A 362 22.96 -3.43 27.31
N ASP A 363 24.24 -3.19 27.00
CA ASP A 363 25.39 -3.77 27.70
C ASP A 363 25.88 -2.88 28.84
N GLN A 364 25.81 -1.56 28.65
CA GLN A 364 26.22 -0.56 29.63
C GLN A 364 25.17 0.53 29.82
N LEU A 365 24.92 0.91 31.07
CA LEU A 365 23.97 1.94 31.45
C LEU A 365 24.59 2.82 32.53
N SER A 366 24.80 4.10 32.21
CA SER A 366 25.30 5.10 33.17
C SER A 366 24.34 6.27 33.26
N PHE A 367 23.97 6.60 34.49
CA PHE A 367 23.20 7.81 34.80
C PHE A 367 24.15 8.80 35.44
N ARG A 368 24.23 10.00 34.87
CA ARG A 368 25.12 11.07 35.34
C ARG A 368 24.30 12.26 35.79
N CYS A 369 24.82 12.97 36.78
CA CYS A 369 24.29 14.22 37.26
C CYS A 369 25.45 15.17 37.52
N GLN A 370 25.42 16.36 36.90
CA GLN A 370 26.52 17.34 36.98
C GLN A 370 27.89 16.77 36.59
N GLY A 371 27.95 15.89 35.59
CA GLY A 371 29.18 15.23 35.16
C GLY A 371 29.70 14.12 36.10
N GLU A 372 29.03 13.78 37.19
CA GLU A 372 29.38 12.64 38.06
C GLU A 372 28.38 11.50 37.90
N GLU A 373 28.81 10.26 38.11
CA GLU A 373 27.93 9.10 38.05
C GLU A 373 27.00 9.07 39.28
N LEU A 374 25.70 8.92 39.02
CA LEU A 374 24.67 8.88 40.04
C LEU A 374 24.77 7.58 40.83
N THR A 375 25.13 7.71 42.11
CA THR A 375 25.30 6.58 43.02
C THR A 375 24.36 6.71 44.21
N VAL A 376 23.69 5.61 44.56
CA VAL A 376 22.83 5.54 45.75
C VAL A 376 23.21 4.31 46.56
N ASN A 377 23.56 4.50 47.83
CA ASN A 377 24.10 3.44 48.71
C ASN A 377 25.29 2.65 48.10
N GLY A 378 26.10 3.32 47.26
CA GLY A 378 27.24 2.69 46.58
C GLY A 378 26.86 1.83 45.37
N LYS A 379 25.61 1.87 44.91
CA LYS A 379 25.13 1.22 43.69
C LYS A 379 24.86 2.23 42.58
N THR A 380 25.06 1.80 41.35
CA THR A 380 24.88 2.55 40.10
C THR A 380 23.72 1.98 39.28
N ALA A 381 23.34 2.67 38.20
CA ALA A 381 22.36 2.15 37.25
C ALA A 381 22.80 0.82 36.59
N GLN A 382 24.11 0.66 36.36
CA GLN A 382 24.71 -0.54 35.80
C GLN A 382 24.44 -1.78 36.67
N ASP A 383 24.48 -1.64 38.01
CA ASP A 383 24.28 -2.76 38.95
C ASP A 383 22.87 -3.36 38.87
N PHE A 384 21.92 -2.62 38.29
CA PHE A 384 20.53 -3.03 38.12
C PHE A 384 20.18 -3.48 36.70
N LEU A 385 21.11 -3.32 35.74
CA LEU A 385 20.90 -3.71 34.35
C LEU A 385 20.75 -5.25 34.25
N GLY A 386 19.67 -5.71 33.61
CA GLY A 386 19.36 -7.15 33.48
C GLY A 386 18.84 -7.83 34.75
N GLY A 387 18.62 -7.08 35.85
CA GLY A 387 18.04 -7.60 37.09
C GLY A 387 16.54 -7.89 36.97
N GLN A 388 16.07 -9.01 37.53
CA GLN A 388 14.63 -9.32 37.58
C GLN A 388 13.91 -8.43 38.60
N LEU A 389 12.95 -7.63 38.15
CA LEU A 389 12.05 -6.87 39.02
C LEU A 389 10.90 -7.75 39.54
N THR A 390 10.56 -7.58 40.82
CA THR A 390 9.34 -8.19 41.39
C THR A 390 8.15 -7.28 41.10
N ILE A 391 7.40 -7.60 40.04
CA ILE A 391 6.23 -6.83 39.62
C ILE A 391 5.03 -7.21 40.50
N THR A 392 4.47 -6.23 41.21
CA THR A 392 3.31 -6.40 42.10
C THR A 392 1.99 -6.17 41.38
N ARG A 393 1.97 -5.28 40.39
CA ARG A 393 0.81 -4.98 39.54
C ARG A 393 1.22 -4.40 38.19
N THR A 394 0.40 -4.64 37.17
CA THR A 394 0.54 -4.04 35.83
C THR A 394 -0.69 -3.18 35.53
N VAL A 395 -0.48 -1.97 35.01
CA VAL A 395 -1.51 -0.97 34.74
C VAL A 395 -1.31 -0.41 33.33
N GLU A 396 -2.38 -0.31 32.55
CA GLU A 396 -2.35 0.32 31.22
C GLU A 396 -2.76 1.79 31.35
N THR A 397 -2.04 2.69 30.67
CA THR A 397 -2.36 4.12 30.68
C THR A 397 -1.95 4.78 29.36
N ASP A 398 -2.61 5.87 28.98
CA ASP A 398 -2.20 6.65 27.80
C ASP A 398 -1.10 7.66 28.17
N TYR A 399 -0.22 7.97 27.21
CA TYR A 399 0.77 9.03 27.33
C TYR A 399 0.11 10.38 27.67
N ARG A 400 0.76 11.16 28.53
CA ARG A 400 0.28 12.47 28.98
C ARG A 400 1.27 13.55 28.53
N GLU A 401 0.78 14.39 27.63
CA GLU A 401 1.50 15.55 27.07
C GLU A 401 1.79 16.68 28.05
#